data_AF-A0AAV6TL27-F1
#
_entry.id   AF-A0AAV6TL27-F1
#
_cell.length_a   1.000
_cell.length_b   1.000
_cell.length_c   1.000
_cell.angle_alpha   90.00
_cell.angle_beta   90.00
_cell.angle_gamma   90.00
#
_symmetry.space_group_name_H-M   'P 1'
#
loop_
_entity.id
_entity.type
_entity.pdbx_description
1 polymer ?
#
loop_
_entity_poly.entity_id
_entity_poly.type
_entity_poly.pdbx_seq_one_letter_code
_entity_poly.pdbx_strand_id
1 'polypeptide(L)' 'MPQFSLQAAGGGQNAKNFEMGYNAGVGTKVWESKNKDRSLELGVNYGQGISRFDGHTYKSKPSYGVGATFRWGKK' A
#
# COMPACT_ATOMS: atom_id res chain seq x y z
N MET A 1 9.12 1.69 -16.35
CA MET A 1 8.04 2.65 -16.03
C MET A 1 7.70 2.50 -14.56
N PRO A 2 7.42 3.60 -13.84
CA PRO A 2 6.98 3.52 -12.46
C PRO A 2 5.64 2.81 -12.36
N GLN A 3 5.48 1.98 -11.33
CA GLN A 3 4.27 1.26 -11.00
C GLN A 3 3.59 1.96 -9.84
N PHE A 4 2.36 2.37 -10.06
CA PHE A 4 1.53 3.00 -9.05
C PHE A 4 0.60 1.95 -8.44
N SER A 5 0.40 2.04 -7.14
CA SER A 5 -0.56 1.23 -6.41
C SER A 5 -1.43 2.15 -5.57
N LEU A 6 -2.73 1.96 -5.64
CA LEU A 6 -3.68 2.60 -4.75
C LEU A 6 -4.58 1.50 -4.19
N GLN A 7 -4.60 1.37 -2.88
CA GLN A 7 -5.41 0.43 -2.14
C GLN A 7 -6.24 1.22 -1.14
N ALA A 8 -7.53 0.95 -1.10
CA ALA A 8 -8.40 1.44 -0.05
C ALA A 8 -9.06 0.23 0.60
N ALA A 9 -9.10 0.22 1.91
CA ALA A 9 -9.79 -0.78 2.70
C ALA A 9 -10.72 -0.04 3.66
N GLY A 10 -11.94 -0.53 3.81
CA GLY A 10 -12.87 0.04 4.76
C GLY A 10 -13.86 -1.02 5.22
N GLY A 11 -14.25 -0.94 6.48
CA GLY A 11 -15.15 -1.87 7.12
C GLY A 11 -15.81 -1.19 8.31
N GLY A 12 -17.08 -1.50 8.57
CA GLY A 12 -17.80 -0.89 9.67
C GLY A 12 -19.16 -1.56 9.84
N GLN A 13 -19.63 -1.61 11.08
CA GLN A 13 -20.97 -2.11 11.36
C GLN A 13 -22.03 -1.04 11.09
N ASN A 14 -21.73 0.23 11.38
CA ASN A 14 -22.68 1.35 11.32
C ASN A 14 -21.95 2.69 11.09
N ALA A 15 -22.69 3.75 10.74
CA ALA A 15 -22.12 5.10 10.53
C ALA A 15 -21.39 5.70 11.76
N LYS A 16 -21.66 5.17 12.97
CA LYS A 16 -20.98 5.54 14.23
C LYS A 16 -19.74 4.70 14.53
N ASN A 17 -19.61 3.54 13.87
CA ASN A 17 -18.53 2.56 14.04
C ASN A 17 -18.05 2.09 12.66
N PHE A 18 -17.08 2.81 12.10
CA PHE A 18 -16.45 2.46 10.82
C PHE A 18 -14.95 2.68 10.86
N GLU A 19 -14.21 1.96 10.05
CA GLU A 19 -12.81 2.17 9.77
C GLU A 19 -12.63 2.24 8.27
N MET A 20 -11.84 3.21 7.81
CA MET A 20 -11.41 3.32 6.43
C MET A 20 -9.93 3.69 6.40
N GLY A 21 -9.20 3.13 5.46
CA GLY A 21 -7.81 3.45 5.23
C GLY A 21 -7.52 3.42 3.75
N TYR A 22 -6.56 4.25 3.35
CA TYR A 22 -5.99 4.18 2.02
C TYR A 22 -4.48 4.05 2.13
N ASN A 23 -3.89 3.40 1.12
CA ASN A 23 -2.48 3.28 0.90
C ASN A 23 -2.19 3.60 -0.57
N ALA A 24 -1.36 4.60 -0.81
CA ALA A 24 -0.86 4.94 -2.12
C ALA A 24 0.63 4.63 -2.16
N GLY A 25 1.11 3.98 -3.22
CA GLY A 25 2.51 3.64 -3.39
C GLY A 25 2.98 3.86 -4.81
N VAL A 26 4.26 4.21 -4.95
CA VAL A 26 4.96 4.32 -6.22
C VAL A 26 6.24 3.51 -6.13
N GLY A 27 6.49 2.68 -7.13
CA GLY A 27 7.71 1.91 -7.24
C GLY A 27 8.24 1.87 -8.66
N THR A 28 9.47 1.41 -8.83
CA THR A 28 10.09 1.21 -10.13
C THR A 28 10.90 -0.08 -10.12
N LYS A 29 10.90 -0.76 -11.26
CA LYS A 29 11.80 -1.89 -11.48
C LYS A 29 13.21 -1.36 -11.69
N VAL A 30 14.11 -1.69 -10.78
CA VAL A 30 15.51 -1.25 -10.82
C VAL A 30 16.42 -2.26 -11.51
N TRP A 31 16.00 -3.53 -11.53
CA TRP A 31 16.77 -4.59 -12.16
C TRP A 31 15.86 -5.71 -12.66
N GLU A 32 16.24 -6.30 -13.79
CA GLU A 32 15.59 -7.48 -14.37
C GLU A 32 16.67 -8.42 -14.90
N SER A 33 16.51 -9.72 -14.64
CA SER A 33 17.38 -10.77 -15.21
C SER A 33 17.21 -10.82 -16.73
N LYS A 34 18.28 -11.15 -17.47
CA LYS A 34 18.25 -11.30 -18.94
C LYS A 34 17.20 -12.31 -19.40
N ASN A 35 16.97 -13.35 -18.58
CA ASN A 35 16.02 -14.41 -18.88
C ASN A 35 14.59 -14.06 -18.42
N LYS A 36 14.36 -12.83 -17.92
CA LYS A 36 13.08 -12.33 -17.36
C LYS A 36 12.50 -13.17 -16.21
N ASP A 37 13.30 -14.08 -15.65
CA ASP A 37 12.91 -14.97 -14.55
C ASP A 37 13.00 -14.28 -13.17
N ARG A 38 13.69 -13.14 -13.09
CA ARG A 38 13.90 -12.37 -11.85
C ARG A 38 13.71 -10.89 -12.07
N SER A 39 13.10 -10.21 -11.12
CA SER A 39 13.03 -8.75 -11.10
C SER A 39 13.17 -8.21 -9.69
N LEU A 40 13.86 -7.09 -9.56
CA LEU A 40 13.95 -6.30 -8.34
C LEU A 40 13.23 -4.97 -8.57
N GLU A 41 12.29 -4.69 -7.69
CA GLU A 41 11.50 -3.46 -7.68
C GLU A 41 11.75 -2.73 -6.36
N LEU A 42 11.96 -1.43 -6.42
CA LEU A 42 12.01 -0.57 -5.25
C LEU A 42 10.79 0.33 -5.24
N GLY A 43 10.20 0.59 -4.08
CA GLY A 43 9.06 1.48 -3.98
C GLY A 43 8.92 2.13 -2.62
N VAL A 44 8.12 3.17 -2.60
CA VAL A 44 7.70 3.89 -1.41
C VAL A 44 6.18 3.88 -1.33
N ASN A 45 5.65 3.89 -0.12
CA ASN A 45 4.22 3.96 0.12
C ASN A 45 3.87 4.98 1.21
N TYR A 46 2.63 5.46 1.13
CA TYR A 46 2.00 6.40 2.03
C TYR A 46 0.61 5.89 2.36
N GLY A 47 0.36 5.64 3.65
CA GLY A 47 -0.93 5.20 4.15
C GLY A 47 -1.54 6.20 5.12
N GLN A 48 -2.87 6.30 5.12
CA GLN A 48 -3.59 7.03 6.17
C GLN A 48 -4.92 6.33 6.45
N GLY A 49 -5.23 6.22 7.74
CA GLY A 49 -6.49 5.66 8.25
C GLY A 49 -7.36 6.72 8.91
N ILE A 50 -8.67 6.53 8.82
CA ILE A 50 -9.70 7.24 9.55
C ILE A 50 -10.64 6.17 10.11
N SER A 51 -10.77 6.12 11.43
CA SER A 51 -11.77 5.29 12.10
C SER A 51 -12.72 6.17 12.89
N ARG A 52 -13.90 5.64 13.15
CA ARG A 52 -14.90 6.23 14.02
C ARG A 52 -15.34 5.13 14.97
N PHE A 53 -15.25 5.42 16.26
CA PHE A 53 -15.69 4.51 17.31
C PHE A 53 -16.56 5.28 18.31
N ASP A 54 -17.75 4.75 18.55
CA ASP A 54 -18.75 5.35 19.44
C ASP A 54 -19.05 6.82 19.14
N GLY A 55 -19.09 7.17 17.84
CA GLY A 55 -19.32 8.55 17.41
C GLY A 55 -18.09 9.46 17.45
N HIS A 56 -16.97 9.03 18.04
CA HIS A 56 -15.69 9.75 18.03
C HIS A 56 -14.86 9.38 16.80
N THR A 57 -14.44 10.39 16.04
CA THR A 57 -13.58 10.20 14.86
C THR A 57 -12.12 10.21 15.27
N TYR A 58 -11.41 9.14 14.95
CA TYR A 58 -9.98 8.97 15.14
C TYR A 58 -9.29 8.98 13.78
N LYS A 59 -8.31 9.85 13.62
CA LYS A 59 -7.46 9.85 12.42
C LYS A 59 -6.14 9.18 12.77
N SER A 60 -5.83 8.09 12.08
CA SER A 60 -4.55 7.40 12.24
C SER A 60 -3.43 8.31 11.74
N LYS A 61 -2.27 8.23 12.41
CA LYS A 61 -1.07 8.91 11.92
C LYS A 61 -0.73 8.38 10.52
N PRO A 62 -0.28 9.26 9.61
CA PRO A 62 0.20 8.80 8.32
C PRO A 62 1.36 7.82 8.48
N SER A 63 1.33 6.74 7.71
CA SER A 63 2.40 5.75 7.62
C SER A 63 3.19 5.95 6.33
N TYR A 64 4.50 5.87 6.42
CA TYR A 64 5.40 5.92 5.27
C TYR A 64 6.25 4.67 5.30
N GLY A 65 6.46 4.06 4.15
CA GLY A 65 7.29 2.88 4.02
C GLY A 65 8.14 2.95 2.77
N VAL A 66 9.31 2.33 2.87
CA VAL A 66 10.20 2.07 1.74
C VAL A 66 10.41 0.57 1.68
N GLY A 67 10.37 -0.01 0.49
CA GLY A 67 10.40 -1.45 0.31
C GLY A 67 11.10 -1.88 -0.96
N ALA A 68 11.67 -3.07 -0.92
CA ALA A 68 12.20 -3.77 -2.07
C ALA A 68 11.40 -5.06 -2.27
N THR A 69 10.92 -5.28 -3.49
CA THR A 69 10.22 -6.51 -3.88
C THR A 69 11.10 -7.27 -4.85
N PHE A 70 11.52 -8.47 -4.45
CA PHE A 70 12.22 -9.41 -5.33
C PHE A 70 11.22 -10.47 -5.82
N ARG A 71 11.06 -10.58 -7.14
CA ARG A 71 10.26 -11.63 -7.77
C ARG A 71 11.20 -12.62 -8.45
N TRP A 72 10.96 -13.91 -8.25
CA TRP A 72 11.68 -15.00 -8.92
C TRP A 72 10.68 -15.99 -9.53
N GLY A 73 11.12 -16.77 -10.51
CA GLY A 73 10.34 -17.89 -11.04
C GLY A 73 9.21 -17.51 -11.99
N LYS A 74 9.29 -16.34 -12.64
CA LYS A 74 8.47 -16.06 -13.83
C LYS A 74 8.86 -17.07 -14.91
N LYS A 75 8.11 -18.16 -15.03
CA LYS A 75 8.17 -19.11 -16.14
C LYS A 75 7.35 -18.57 -17.31
#